data_AF-A0A0N7KJY4-F1
#
_entry.id   AF-A0A0N7KJY4-F1
#
_cell.length_a   1.000
_cell.length_b   1.000
_cell.length_c   1.000
_cell.angle_alpha   90.00
_cell.angle_beta   90.00
_cell.angle_gamma   90.00
#
_symmetry.space_group_name_H-M   'P 1'
#
loop_
_entity.id
_entity.type
_entity.pdbx_description
1 polymer ?
#
loop_
_entity_poly.entity_id
_entity_poly.type
_entity_poly.pdbx_seq_one_letter_code
_entity_poly.pdbx_strand_id
1 'polypeptide(L)'
;TFAFGVILLEIISGRLPYCKDKGYLIDWAIKYLQQTEEIGKLVDPELTNVRTEDLMVICSVVSRCIDPDPSKRPSMQIITGVLENGIDLSAAAILKESSLAWAELALAL
;
A
#
# COMPACT_ATOMS: atom_id res chain seq x y z
N THR A 1 -3.54 13.19 -6.22
CA THR A 1 -3.54 11.72 -6.15
C THR A 1 -2.14 11.15 -6.11
N PHE A 2 -1.15 11.78 -6.76
CA PHE A 2 0.28 11.41 -6.64
C PHE A 2 0.75 11.16 -5.20
N ALA A 3 0.62 12.15 -4.31
CA ALA A 3 1.03 12.01 -2.91
C ALA A 3 0.35 10.84 -2.19
N PHE A 4 -0.90 10.54 -2.52
CA PHE A 4 -1.60 9.38 -1.98
C PHE A 4 -0.99 8.06 -2.47
N GLY A 5 -0.60 7.98 -3.75
CA GLY A 5 0.16 6.83 -4.27
C GLY A 5 1.52 6.65 -3.58
N VAL A 6 2.19 7.74 -3.22
CA VAL A 6 3.43 7.68 -2.41
C VAL A 6 3.15 7.15 -1.01
N ILE A 7 2.10 7.64 -0.34
CA ILE A 7 1.70 7.16 0.98
C ILE A 7 1.38 5.66 0.95
N LEU A 8 0.67 5.17 -0.09
CA LEU A 8 0.42 3.73 -0.24
C LEU A 8 1.72 2.93 -0.39
N LEU A 9 2.71 3.45 -1.12
CA LEU A 9 4.04 2.84 -1.20
C LEU A 9 4.76 2.84 0.15
N GLU A 10 4.70 3.93 0.92
CA GLU A 10 5.27 4.00 2.26
C GLU A 10 4.66 2.93 3.18
N ILE A 11 3.33 2.75 3.12
CA ILE A 11 2.61 1.76 3.91
C ILE A 11 3.05 0.33 3.58
N ILE A 12 3.05 -0.05 2.30
CA ILE A 12 3.37 -1.44 1.94
C ILE A 12 4.85 -1.77 2.09
N SER A 13 5.74 -0.77 2.00
CA SER A 13 7.18 -0.99 2.03
C SER A 13 7.86 -0.69 3.37
N GLY A 14 7.18 0.00 4.28
CA GLY A 14 7.75 0.46 5.55
C GLY A 14 8.86 1.50 5.38
N ARG A 15 8.98 2.11 4.20
CA ARG A 15 10.07 3.04 3.84
C ARG A 15 9.59 4.47 3.80
N LEU A 16 10.47 5.39 4.21
CA LEU A 16 10.28 6.83 4.03
C LEU A 16 10.30 7.22 2.54
N PRO A 17 9.61 8.31 2.16
CA PRO A 17 9.46 8.70 0.76
C PRO A 17 10.79 9.20 0.17
N TYR A 18 11.70 9.65 1.05
CA TYR A 18 13.08 9.96 0.73
C TYR A 18 14.01 9.52 1.87
N CYS A 19 15.13 8.92 1.52
CA CYS A 19 16.23 8.61 2.44
C CYS A 19 17.55 9.02 1.79
N LYS A 20 18.44 9.68 2.54
CA LYS A 20 19.71 10.22 1.99
C LYS A 20 20.54 9.16 1.27
N ASP A 21 20.60 7.94 1.81
CA ASP A 21 21.42 6.86 1.27
C ASP A 21 20.71 6.05 0.17
N LYS A 22 19.36 6.09 0.11
CA LYS A 22 18.55 5.26 -0.80
C LYS A 22 17.82 6.06 -1.90
N GLY A 23 17.83 7.38 -1.81
CA GLY A 23 17.11 8.27 -2.75
C GLY A 23 15.61 8.29 -2.51
N TYR A 24 14.86 8.62 -3.56
CA TYR A 24 13.39 8.64 -3.53
C TYR A 24 12.82 7.22 -3.61
N LEU A 25 11.79 6.97 -2.81
CA LEU A 25 11.12 5.66 -2.74
C LEU A 25 10.58 5.21 -4.11
N ILE A 26 10.06 6.16 -4.88
CA ILE A 26 9.44 5.91 -6.20
C ILE A 26 10.46 5.38 -7.20
N ASP A 27 11.68 5.92 -7.22
CA ASP A 27 12.73 5.52 -8.16
C ASP A 27 13.15 4.06 -7.96
N TRP A 28 13.06 3.57 -6.73
CA TRP A 28 13.21 2.16 -6.40
C TRP A 28 11.97 1.36 -6.77
N ALA A 29 10.77 1.82 -6.38
CA ALA A 29 9.53 1.07 -6.52
C ALA A 29 9.11 0.84 -7.98
N ILE A 30 9.37 1.79 -8.87
CA ILE A 30 8.94 1.73 -10.29
C ILE A 30 9.51 0.52 -11.04
N LYS A 31 10.66 0.01 -10.59
CA LYS A 31 11.32 -1.18 -11.16
C LYS A 31 10.50 -2.45 -10.96
N TYR A 32 9.74 -2.52 -9.87
CA TYR A 32 8.93 -3.68 -9.49
C TYR A 32 7.46 -3.49 -9.87
N LEU A 33 6.95 -2.25 -9.84
CA LEU A 33 5.55 -1.93 -10.19
C LEU A 33 5.16 -2.33 -11.62
N GLN A 34 6.13 -2.48 -12.53
CA GLN A 34 5.93 -2.92 -13.90
C GLN A 34 6.00 -4.44 -14.10
N GLN A 35 6.42 -5.18 -13.07
CA GLN A 35 6.68 -6.62 -13.13
C GLN A 35 5.81 -7.32 -12.07
N THR A 36 4.66 -7.85 -12.50
CA THR A 36 3.67 -8.45 -11.58
C THR A 36 4.27 -9.56 -10.71
N GLU A 37 5.20 -10.34 -11.23
CA GLU A 37 5.88 -11.42 -10.48
C GLU A 37 6.80 -10.90 -9.37
N GLU A 38 7.15 -9.61 -9.42
CA GLU A 38 8.17 -8.99 -8.58
C GLU A 38 7.60 -7.98 -7.58
N ILE A 39 6.28 -7.74 -7.60
CA ILE A 39 5.62 -6.80 -6.68
C ILE A 39 5.79 -7.21 -5.21
N GLY A 40 6.00 -8.49 -4.92
CA GLY A 40 6.31 -8.98 -3.57
C GLY A 40 7.59 -8.37 -2.99
N LYS A 41 8.54 -7.94 -3.83
CA LYS A 41 9.77 -7.25 -3.38
C LYS A 41 9.52 -5.83 -2.86
N LEU A 42 8.32 -5.28 -3.08
CA LEU A 42 7.93 -3.98 -2.54
C LEU A 42 7.50 -4.06 -1.07
N VAL A 43 7.16 -5.27 -0.59
CA VAL A 43 6.57 -5.49 0.73
C VAL A 43 7.63 -5.39 1.81
N ASP A 44 7.31 -4.68 2.90
CA ASP A 44 8.10 -4.68 4.13
C ASP A 44 8.24 -6.12 4.66
N PRO A 45 9.46 -6.63 4.88
CA PRO A 45 9.68 -7.96 5.45
C PRO A 45 8.97 -8.22 6.79
N GLU A 46 8.66 -7.16 7.56
CA GLU A 46 7.95 -7.28 8.84
C GLU A 46 6.43 -7.46 8.66
N LEU A 47 5.88 -7.21 7.46
CA LEU A 47 4.47 -7.46 7.17
C LEU A 47 4.24 -8.95 6.93
N THR A 48 3.50 -9.58 7.85
CA THR A 48 3.07 -10.98 7.75
C THR A 48 1.66 -11.07 7.16
N ASN A 49 1.32 -12.21 6.55
CA ASN A 49 0.00 -12.50 5.99
C ASN A 49 -0.48 -11.50 4.90
N VAL A 50 0.44 -10.91 4.14
CA VAL A 50 0.10 -10.07 2.98
C VAL A 50 -0.48 -10.95 1.89
N ARG A 51 -1.74 -10.71 1.53
CA ARG A 51 -2.39 -11.41 0.42
C ARG A 51 -1.93 -10.80 -0.90
N THR A 52 -1.50 -11.64 -1.83
CA THR A 52 -1.01 -11.24 -3.15
C THR A 52 -2.08 -10.46 -3.92
N GLU A 53 -3.35 -10.82 -3.75
CA GLU A 53 -4.49 -10.19 -4.41
C GLU A 53 -4.66 -8.72 -3.98
N ASP A 54 -4.58 -8.44 -2.67
CA ASP A 54 -4.66 -7.06 -2.16
C ASP A 54 -3.46 -6.24 -2.61
N LEU A 55 -2.27 -6.85 -2.58
CA LEU A 55 -1.04 -6.21 -3.03
C LEU A 55 -1.13 -5.83 -4.52
N MET A 56 -1.67 -6.71 -5.37
CA MET A 56 -1.89 -6.42 -6.79
C MET A 56 -2.82 -5.22 -6.99
N VAL A 57 -3.89 -5.11 -6.21
CA VAL A 57 -4.82 -3.97 -6.26
C VAL A 57 -4.13 -2.68 -5.82
N ILE A 58 -3.40 -2.70 -4.70
CA ILE A 58 -2.65 -1.54 -4.21
C ILE A 58 -1.60 -1.09 -5.23
N CYS A 59 -0.79 -2.01 -5.75
CA CYS A 59 0.23 -1.72 -6.75
C CYS A 59 -0.38 -1.15 -8.05
N SER A 60 -1.54 -1.65 -8.49
CA SER A 60 -2.27 -1.11 -9.64
C SER A 60 -2.70 0.35 -9.41
N VAL A 61 -3.23 0.65 -8.22
CA VAL A 61 -3.59 2.03 -7.82
C VAL A 61 -2.36 2.93 -7.78
N VAL A 62 -1.27 2.47 -7.14
CA VAL A 62 -0.01 3.21 -7.05
C VAL A 62 0.51 3.55 -8.44
N SER A 63 0.64 2.57 -9.34
CA SER A 63 1.15 2.76 -10.71
C SER A 63 0.40 3.85 -11.46
N ARG A 64 -0.93 3.91 -11.30
CA ARG A 64 -1.77 4.96 -11.92
C ARG A 64 -1.64 6.31 -11.22
N CYS A 65 -1.44 6.34 -9.90
CA CYS A 65 -1.27 7.58 -9.14
C CYS A 65 0.06 8.28 -9.44
N ILE A 66 1.11 7.51 -9.70
CA ILE A 66 2.47 8.00 -9.97
C ILE A 66 2.76 8.22 -11.46
N ASP A 67 1.76 8.10 -12.33
CA ASP A 67 1.93 8.33 -13.77
C ASP A 67 2.62 9.70 -14.01
N PRO A 68 3.69 9.77 -14.81
CA PRO A 68 4.37 11.01 -15.12
C PRO A 68 3.44 12.08 -15.70
N ASP A 69 2.42 11.67 -16.45
CA ASP A 69 1.38 12.54 -17.01
C ASP A 69 0.26 12.75 -15.97
N PRO A 70 0.11 13.97 -15.41
CA PRO A 70 -0.91 14.25 -14.41
C PRO A 70 -2.34 14.03 -14.91
N SER A 71 -2.59 14.12 -16.22
CA SER A 71 -3.91 13.95 -16.81
C SER A 71 -4.38 12.49 -16.82
N LYS A 72 -3.45 11.52 -16.74
CA LYS A 72 -3.73 10.08 -16.67
C LYS A 72 -4.00 9.60 -15.24
N ARG A 73 -3.66 10.41 -14.24
CA ARG A 73 -3.85 10.05 -12.84
C ARG A 73 -5.35 10.02 -12.51
N PRO A 74 -5.87 8.94 -11.91
CA PRO A 74 -7.29 8.84 -11.58
C PRO A 74 -7.69 9.86 -10.52
N SER A 75 -8.99 10.17 -10.44
CA SER A 75 -9.55 10.97 -9.35
C SER A 75 -9.55 10.18 -8.03
N MET A 76 -9.63 10.87 -6.89
CA MET A 76 -9.73 10.19 -5.60
C MET A 76 -10.95 9.28 -5.50
N GLN A 77 -12.07 9.64 -6.13
CA GLN A 77 -13.28 8.80 -6.16
C GLN A 77 -13.03 7.45 -6.86
N ILE A 78 -12.28 7.46 -7.97
CA ILE A 78 -11.90 6.22 -8.66
C ILE A 78 -10.93 5.41 -7.79
N ILE A 79 -9.96 6.08 -7.17
CA ILE A 79 -8.97 5.43 -6.30
C ILE A 79 -9.65 4.72 -5.13
N THR A 80 -10.52 5.42 -4.38
CA THR A 80 -11.23 4.83 -3.25
C THR A 80 -12.14 3.70 -3.70
N GLY A 81 -12.87 3.87 -4.81
CA GLY A 81 -13.71 2.81 -5.36
C GLY A 81 -12.92 1.55 -5.73
N VAL A 82 -11.72 1.67 -6.29
CA VAL A 82 -10.87 0.50 -6.60
C VAL A 82 -10.39 -0.18 -5.32
N LEU A 83 -9.97 0.59 -4.31
CA LEU A 83 -9.48 0.03 -3.05
C LEU A 83 -10.59 -0.64 -2.24
N GLU A 84 -11.75 0.00 -2.10
CA GLU A 84 -12.91 -0.52 -1.35
C GLU A 84 -13.48 -1.81 -1.93
N ASN A 85 -13.44 -1.97 -3.27
CA ASN A 85 -13.96 -3.15 -3.94
C ASN A 85 -12.91 -4.21 -4.25
N GLY A 86 -11.63 -3.86 -4.21
CA GLY A 86 -10.52 -4.74 -4.58
C GLY A 86 -9.76 -5.34 -3.41
N ILE A 87 -9.86 -4.74 -2.22
CA ILE A 87 -9.19 -5.24 -1.01
C ILE A 87 -10.20 -5.97 -0.13
N ASP A 88 -9.83 -7.17 0.35
CA ASP A 88 -10.66 -7.89 1.31
C ASP A 88 -10.45 -7.34 2.72
N LEU A 89 -11.48 -6.69 3.23
CA LEU A 89 -11.50 -6.12 4.57
C LEU A 89 -12.04 -7.08 5.61
N SER A 90 -12.29 -8.37 5.29
CA SER A 90 -12.81 -9.34 6.26
C SER A 90 -11.92 -9.46 7.50
N ALA A 91 -10.60 -9.42 7.35
CA ALA A 91 -9.66 -9.38 8.47
C ALA A 91 -9.75 -8.06 9.29
N ALA A 92 -10.00 -6.93 8.63
CA ALA A 92 -10.19 -5.64 9.31
C ALA A 92 -11.56 -5.53 10.00
N ALA A 93 -12.59 -6.22 9.48
CA ALA A 93 -13.89 -6.34 10.13
C ALA A 93 -13.77 -7.11 11.45
N ILE A 94 -12.91 -8.13 11.52
CA ILE A 94 -12.56 -8.84 12.76
C ILE A 94 -11.93 -7.88 13.78
N LEU A 95 -10.98 -7.03 13.33
CA LEU A 95 -10.35 -6.02 14.20
C LEU A 95 -11.33 -4.92 14.66
N LYS A 96 -12.33 -4.59 13.83
CA LYS A 96 -13.39 -3.62 14.15
C LYS A 96 -14.40 -4.18 15.14
N GLU A 97 -14.67 -5.48 15.10
CA GLU A 97 -15.46 -6.19 16.12
C GLU A 97 -14.71 -6.28 17.46
N SER A 98 -13.38 -6.43 17.43
CA SER A 98 -12.53 -6.43 18.62
C SER A 98 -12.14 -5.03 19.08
N SER A 99 -13.11 -4.15 19.33
CA SER A 99 -12.88 -2.81 19.93
C SER A 99 -12.10 -2.82 21.26
N LEU A 100 -11.85 -3.99 21.86
CA LEU A 100 -11.04 -4.21 23.06
C LEU A 100 -9.67 -4.85 22.79
N ALA A 101 -9.37 -5.37 21.60
CA ALA A 101 -8.12 -6.12 21.36
C ALA A 101 -6.85 -5.26 21.52
N TRP A 102 -6.91 -3.98 21.12
CA TRP A 102 -5.81 -3.04 21.35
C TRP A 102 -5.56 -2.77 22.85
N ALA A 103 -6.64 -2.78 23.66
CA ALA A 103 -6.54 -2.61 25.10
C ALA A 103 -6.00 -3.89 25.78
N GLU A 104 -6.40 -5.08 25.31
CA GLU A 104 -5.88 -6.36 25.81
C GLU A 104 -4.38 -6.53 25.52
N LEU A 105 -3.92 -6.13 24.33
CA LEU A 105 -2.50 -6.17 23.95
C LEU A 105 -1.65 -5.23 24.82
N ALA A 106 -2.19 -4.07 25.20
CA ALA A 106 -1.50 -3.10 26.04
C ALA A 106 -1.41 -3.52 27.52
N LEU A 107 -2.31 -4.38 27.99
CA LEU A 107 -2.33 -4.91 29.37
C LEU A 107 -1.48 -6.18 29.56
N ALA A 108 -1.05 -6.80 28.46
CA ALA A 108 -0.24 -8.03 28.46
C ALA A 108 1.29 -7.79 28.45
N LEU A 109 1.72 -6.52 28.54
CA LEU A 109 3.11 -6.07 28.75
C LEU A 109 3.28 -5.51 30.17
#